data_AF-A0A7V1H7W1-F1
#
_entry.id   AF-A0A7V1H7W1-F1
#
_cell.length_a   1.000
_cell.length_b   1.000
_cell.length_c   1.000
_cell.angle_alpha   90.00
_cell.angle_beta   90.00
_cell.angle_gamma   90.00
#
_symmetry.space_group_name_H-M   'P 1'
#
loop_
_entity.id
_entity.type
_entity.pdbx_description
1 polymer ?
#
loop_
_entity_poly.entity_id
_entity_poly.type
_entity_poly.pdbx_seq_one_letter_code
_entity_poly.pdbx_strand_id
1 'polypeptide(L)' 'MQIGMIGLGKMGANMVLRLLKGGHECVVFDIDREVMGKVVKEGAKGTSSTREFIGALNKPRSAWVMIPICIYSTPFIT' A
#
# COMPACT_ATOMS: atom_id res chain seq x y z
N MET A 1 0.65 -7.16 13.85
CA MET A 1 1.59 -6.05 13.53
C MET A 1 0.99 -5.17 12.45
N GLN A 2 1.38 -3.90 12.37
CA GLN A 2 0.87 -2.97 11.34
C GLN A 2 1.84 -2.86 10.15
N ILE A 3 1.30 -2.95 8.94
CA ILE A 3 2.07 -2.91 7.70
C ILE A 3 1.44 -1.87 6.77
N GLY A 4 2.25 -0.96 6.26
CA GLY A 4 1.90 -0.07 5.17
C GLY A 4 2.14 -0.72 3.82
N MET A 5 1.21 -0.65 2.87
CA MET A 5 1.40 -1.06 1.48
C MET A 5 1.18 0.13 0.54
N ILE A 6 2.18 0.39 -0.31
CA ILE A 6 2.09 1.36 -1.41
C ILE A 6 2.17 0.58 -2.73
N GLY A 7 1.15 0.73 -3.57
CA GLY A 7 1.02 -0.03 -4.80
C GLY A 7 0.22 -1.31 -4.59
N LEU A 8 -1.03 -1.27 -5.02
CA LEU A 8 -2.06 -2.29 -4.88
C LEU A 8 -2.41 -2.95 -6.22
N GLY A 9 -1.47 -2.99 -7.16
CA GLY A 9 -1.61 -3.86 -8.33
C GLY A 9 -1.92 -5.31 -7.94
N LYS A 10 -2.13 -6.20 -8.92
CA LYS A 10 -2.57 -7.58 -8.67
C LYS A 10 -1.77 -8.32 -7.57
N MET A 11 -0.46 -8.10 -7.49
CA MET A 11 0.38 -8.69 -6.43
C MET A 11 0.17 -7.99 -5.06
N GLY A 12 0.21 -6.66 -5.03
CA GLY A 12 0.11 -5.86 -3.79
C GLY A 12 -1.23 -6.05 -3.08
N ALA A 13 -2.34 -6.02 -3.84
CA ALA A 13 -3.67 -6.27 -3.29
C ALA A 13 -3.77 -7.69 -2.67
N ASN A 14 -3.30 -8.72 -3.38
CA ASN A 14 -3.30 -10.09 -2.84
C ASN A 14 -2.43 -10.24 -1.59
N MET A 15 -1.32 -9.51 -1.51
CA MET A 15 -0.48 -9.52 -0.31
C MET A 15 -1.21 -8.90 0.88
N VAL A 16 -1.87 -7.75 0.69
CA VAL A 16 -2.70 -7.11 1.73
C VAL A 16 -3.77 -8.07 2.24
N LEU A 17 -4.50 -8.75 1.34
CA LEU A 17 -5.53 -9.71 1.74
C LEU A 17 -4.96 -10.89 2.54
N ARG A 18 -3.77 -11.38 2.17
CA ARG A 18 -3.07 -12.43 2.94
C ARG A 18 -2.66 -11.94 4.33
N LEU A 19 -2.14 -10.72 4.42
CA LEU A 19 -1.73 -10.10 5.69
C LEU A 19 -2.93 -9.87 6.61
N LEU A 20 -4.05 -9.38 6.08
CA LEU A 20 -5.30 -9.23 6.84
C LEU A 20 -5.78 -10.59 7.38
N LYS A 21 -5.77 -11.64 6.55
CA LYS A 21 -6.11 -13.00 6.97
C LYS A 21 -5.16 -13.55 8.05
N GLY A 22 -3.90 -13.11 8.05
CA GLY A 22 -2.92 -13.42 9.09
C GLY A 22 -3.06 -12.59 10.37
N GLY A 23 -4.07 -11.73 10.49
CA GLY A 23 -4.29 -10.87 11.66
C GLY A 23 -3.39 -9.64 11.71
N HIS A 24 -2.80 -9.23 10.57
CA HIS A 24 -2.02 -8.00 10.48
C HIS A 24 -2.91 -6.82 10.07
N GLU A 25 -2.68 -5.67 10.68
CA GLU A 25 -3.33 -4.43 10.27
C GLU A 25 -2.64 -3.89 9.02
N CYS A 26 -3.41 -3.61 7.97
CA CYS A 26 -2.87 -3.08 6.72
C CYS A 26 -3.35 -1.65 6.51
N VAL A 27 -2.40 -0.71 6.42
CA VAL A 27 -2.63 0.65 5.92
C VAL A 27 -2.24 0.66 4.45
N VAL A 28 -3.08 1.17 3.56
CA VAL A 28 -2.86 1.07 2.12
C VAL A 28 -2.96 2.41 1.42
N PHE A 29 -2.16 2.57 0.36
CA PHE A 29 -2.19 3.71 -0.53
C PHE A 29 -1.95 3.27 -1.98
N ASP A 30 -2.79 3.74 -2.89
CA ASP A 30 -2.59 3.65 -4.33
C ASP A 30 -3.15 4.92 -5.01
N ILE A 31 -2.64 5.22 -6.19
CA ILE A 31 -3.15 6.29 -7.07
C ILE A 31 -4.54 5.89 -7.59
N ASP A 32 -4.75 4.61 -7.87
CA ASP A 32 -6.02 4.04 -8.27
C ASP A 32 -6.95 3.81 -7.06
N ARG A 33 -7.98 4.65 -6.97
CA ARG A 33 -8.98 4.60 -5.89
C ARG A 33 -9.89 3.38 -5.96
N GLU A 34 -10.14 2.84 -7.15
CA GLU A 34 -11.01 1.68 -7.32
C GLU A 34 -10.37 0.44 -6.69
N VAL A 35 -9.07 0.28 -6.93
CA VAL A 35 -8.27 -0.81 -6.38
C VAL A 35 -8.17 -0.70 -4.85
N MET A 36 -7.95 0.50 -4.31
CA MET A 36 -8.03 0.71 -2.86
C MET A 36 -9.40 0.32 -2.30
N GLY A 37 -10.50 0.70 -2.98
CA GLY A 37 -11.85 0.36 -2.54
C GLY A 37 -12.08 -1.15 -2.36
N LYS A 38 -11.44 -1.97 -3.21
CA LYS A 38 -11.53 -3.45 -3.11
C LYS A 38 -10.90 -3.97 -1.83
N VAL A 39 -9.69 -3.52 -1.47
CA VAL A 39 -9.01 -3.99 -0.24
C VAL A 39 -9.56 -3.35 1.03
N VAL A 40 -10.11 -2.14 0.95
CA VAL A 40 -10.76 -1.48 2.09
C VAL A 40 -12.03 -2.21 2.51
N LYS A 41 -12.82 -2.71 1.54
CA LYS A 41 -13.99 -3.56 1.82
C LYS A 41 -13.63 -4.83 2.58
N GLU A 42 -12.41 -5.32 2.41
CA GLU A 42 -11.89 -6.52 3.07
C GLU A 42 -11.25 -6.22 4.44
N GLY A 43 -11.24 -4.96 4.87
CA GLY A 43 -10.78 -4.54 6.20
C GLY A 43 -9.45 -3.79 6.23
N ALA A 44 -8.85 -3.44 5.08
CA ALA A 44 -7.68 -2.56 5.04
C ALA A 44 -8.06 -1.10 5.36
N LYS A 45 -7.12 -0.35 5.96
CA LYS A 45 -7.26 1.09 6.16
C LYS A 45 -6.72 1.84 4.94
N GLY A 46 -7.62 2.32 4.09
CA GLY A 46 -7.27 3.17 2.94
C GLY A 46 -6.86 4.58 3.37
N THR A 47 -5.93 5.18 2.63
CA THR A 47 -5.47 6.56 2.87
C THR A 47 -5.53 7.37 1.59
N SER A 48 -5.73 8.69 1.71
CA SER A 48 -5.96 9.57 0.57
C SER A 48 -4.73 10.28 0.04
N SER A 49 -3.65 10.29 0.82
CA SER A 49 -2.38 10.89 0.44
C SER A 49 -1.22 10.17 1.12
N THR A 50 -0.01 10.31 0.57
CA THR A 50 1.21 9.77 1.19
C THR A 50 1.45 10.34 2.59
N ARG A 51 1.07 11.60 2.83
CA ARG A 51 1.19 12.22 4.16
C ARG A 51 0.25 11.53 5.17
N GLU A 52 -0.99 11.29 4.77
CA GLU A 52 -1.96 10.58 5.60
C GLU A 52 -1.52 9.13 5.84
N PHE A 53 -0.99 8.46 4.80
CA PHE A 53 -0.41 7.12 4.91
C PHE A 53 0.69 7.04 5.98
N ILE A 54 1.67 7.96 5.95
CA ILE A 54 2.75 8.00 6.95
C ILE A 54 2.21 8.31 8.34
N GLY A 55 1.21 9.19 8.44
CA GLY A 55 0.55 9.56 9.70
C GLY A 55 -0.28 8.44 10.31
N ALA A 56 -0.85 7.56 9.48
CA ALA A 56 -1.65 6.41 9.93
C ALA A 56 -0.78 5.23 10.42
N LEU A 57 0.54 5.26 10.20
CA LEU A 57 1.46 4.19 10.59
C LEU A 57 2.03 4.39 12.00
N ASN A 58 1.89 3.34 12.82
CA ASN A 58 2.48 3.16 14.13
C ASN A 58 4.01 3.01 14.03
N LYS A 59 4.73 3.51 15.04
CA LYS A 59 6.19 3.36 15.13
C LYS A 59 6.55 2.05 15.85
N PRO A 60 7.63 1.34 15.47
CA PRO A 60 8.45 1.55 14.27
C PRO A 60 7.65 1.25 12.99
N ARG A 61 7.83 2.09 11.97
CA ARG A 61 7.01 2.05 10.75
C ARG A 61 7.54 1.00 9.78
N SER A 62 6.68 0.09 9.37
CA SER A 62 6.96 -0.89 8.32
C SER A 62 6.15 -0.52 7.08
N ALA A 63 6.82 -0.14 6.00
CA ALA A 63 6.19 0.16 4.71
C ALA A 63 6.78 -0.73 3.61
N TRP A 64 5.89 -1.35 2.84
CA TRP A 64 6.21 -2.15 1.67
C TRP A 64 5.79 -1.40 0.42
N VAL A 65 6.74 -1.13 -0.46
CA VAL A 65 6.52 -0.48 -1.74
C VAL A 65 6.52 -1.54 -2.86
N MET A 66 5.42 -1.64 -3.59
CA MET A 66 5.20 -2.63 -4.64
C MET A 66 4.61 -1.96 -5.89
N ILE A 67 5.43 -1.12 -6.52
CA ILE A 67 5.08 -0.33 -7.70
C ILE A 67 5.97 -0.70 -8.90
N PRO A 68 5.50 -0.51 -10.14
CA PRO A 68 6.30 -0.78 -11.33
C PRO A 68 7.60 0.03 -11.37
N ILE A 69 8.68 -0.60 -11.81
CA ILE A 69 10.01 0.04 -11.90
C ILE A 69 10.03 1.21 -12.90
N CYS A 70 9.22 1.15 -13.96
CA CYS A 70 9.20 2.17 -15.02
C CYS A 70 8.58 3.51 -14.61
N ILE A 71 7.85 3.59 -13.49
CA ILE A 71 7.23 4.84 -13.04
C ILE A 71 8.26 5.80 -12.41
N TYR A 72 9.45 5.30 -12.04
CA TYR A 72 10.53 6.09 -11.43
C TYR A 72 11.78 6.23 -12.32
N SER A 73 11.75 5.70 -13.53
CA SER A 73 12.82 5.93 -14.51
C SER A 73 12.61 7.29 -15.18
N THR A 74 13.03 8.37 -14.52
CA THR A 74 13.63 9.45 -15.30
C THR A 74 14.85 8.84 -16.00
N PRO A 75 14.99 8.96 -17.33
CA PRO A 75 16.20 8.50 -18.00
C PRO A 75 17.31 9.49 -17.64
N PHE A 76 17.94 9.30 -16.49
CA PHE A 76 19.31 9.73 -16.29
C PHE A 76 20.18 8.62 -16.83
N ILE A 77 20.49 8.67 -18.13
CA ILE A 77 21.74 8.23 -18.75
C ILE A 77 21.75 8.81 -20.18
N THR A 78 22.83 9.53 -20.45
CA THR A 78 23.28 10.30 -21.63
C THR A 78 22.46 11.51 -22.04
#